data_AF-A0A0F9VX02-F1
#
_entry.id   AF-A0A0F9VX02-F1
#
_cell.length_a   1.000
_cell.length_b   1.000
_cell.length_c   1.000
_cell.angle_alpha   90.00
_cell.angle_beta   90.00
_cell.angle_gamma   90.00
#
_symmetry.space_group_name_H-M   'P 1'
#
loop_
_entity.id
_entity.type
_entity.pdbx_description
1 polymer ?
#
loop_
_entity_poly.entity_id
_entity_poly.type
_entity_poly.pdbx_seq_one_letter_code
_entity_poly.pdbx_strand_id
1 'polypeptide(L)'
;MSYTEIKFAQTSAGANSDGNVIREWSYKDTVTDVLATITASGFFNTKIKLLAVGDIMKLIGTDDEMTAKVTSVTTNVTVTEYVVAVVADGSITNAKVNATAGIVPSKFAVTSGNIIVGVGGAGVLLDAKTDGAVMVGNGVALVSTVMSGDATITESAVVSISPDVIINADIKSDAAIVLSKLALVEGSIMIGSAGGVGVALDAKTDTGIMIGNGTTATVAVMSGDATMANTGVVTLAVPKIRVAKLHTWAGGAATTDTVTLTGVAATDVILVTGNAIAGAASYCVTAVRSGADLVLVTMSAALANADILSVTAIQVV
;
A
#
# COMPACT_ATOMS: atom_id res chain seq x y z
N MET A 1 27.13 -79.79 4.08
CA MET A 1 27.13 -78.33 3.84
C MET A 1 27.87 -78.10 2.54
N SER A 2 27.18 -77.73 1.46
CA SER A 2 27.84 -77.36 0.20
C SER A 2 28.48 -75.99 0.40
N TYR A 3 29.80 -75.93 0.43
CA TYR A 3 30.52 -74.68 0.36
C TYR A 3 30.59 -74.26 -1.10
N THR A 4 29.99 -73.12 -1.42
CA THR A 4 30.19 -72.47 -2.71
C THR A 4 31.66 -72.07 -2.79
N GLU A 5 32.37 -72.61 -3.77
CA GLU A 5 33.80 -72.38 -3.98
C GLU A 5 34.05 -70.88 -4.25
N ILE A 6 34.82 -70.24 -3.37
CA ILE A 6 35.22 -68.84 -3.53
C ILE A 6 36.41 -68.80 -4.50
N LYS A 7 36.19 -68.26 -5.71
CA LYS A 7 37.22 -68.18 -6.75
C LYS A 7 37.95 -66.85 -6.68
N PHE A 8 39.26 -66.89 -6.46
CA PHE A 8 40.16 -65.74 -6.59
C PHE A 8 40.94 -65.87 -7.90
N ALA A 9 40.74 -64.93 -8.81
CA ALA A 9 41.55 -64.79 -10.01
C ALA A 9 42.37 -63.51 -9.89
N GLN A 10 43.68 -63.60 -10.19
CA GLN A 10 44.50 -62.42 -10.41
C GLN A 10 44.09 -61.83 -11.76
N THR A 11 43.51 -60.63 -11.74
CA THR A 11 42.96 -60.02 -12.96
C THR A 11 43.96 -59.15 -13.70
N SER A 12 45.01 -58.66 -13.02
CA SER A 12 46.11 -57.93 -13.64
C SER A 12 47.40 -57.94 -12.78
N ALA A 13 48.53 -57.64 -13.41
CA ALA A 13 49.81 -57.34 -12.76
C ALA A 13 50.41 -56.11 -13.44
N GLY A 14 50.50 -55.00 -12.71
CA GLY A 14 51.11 -53.75 -13.19
C GLY A 14 51.83 -53.04 -12.06
N ALA A 15 52.80 -52.18 -12.35
CA ALA A 15 53.42 -51.33 -11.34
C ALA A 15 52.71 -49.97 -11.29
N ASN A 16 52.51 -49.39 -10.11
CA ASN A 16 52.02 -48.00 -10.00
C ASN A 16 53.15 -47.00 -10.35
N SER A 17 52.83 -45.70 -10.37
CA SER A 17 53.80 -44.61 -10.64
C SER A 17 54.98 -44.55 -9.67
N ASP A 18 54.89 -45.24 -8.54
CA ASP A 18 55.91 -45.31 -7.50
C ASP A 18 56.71 -46.63 -7.54
N GLY A 19 56.49 -47.48 -8.55
CA GLY A 19 57.17 -48.76 -8.72
C GLY A 19 56.62 -49.92 -7.89
N ASN A 20 55.49 -49.74 -7.19
CA ASN A 20 54.86 -50.80 -6.40
C ASN A 20 54.06 -51.75 -7.30
N VAL A 21 54.20 -53.06 -7.08
CA VAL A 21 53.45 -54.10 -7.81
C VAL A 21 51.98 -54.08 -7.37
N ILE A 22 51.10 -53.60 -8.25
CA ILE A 22 49.65 -53.72 -8.10
C ILE A 22 49.27 -55.16 -8.42
N ARG A 23 48.71 -55.86 -7.44
CA ARG A 23 48.09 -57.18 -7.62
C ARG A 23 46.59 -57.04 -7.37
N GLU A 24 45.80 -57.11 -8.42
CA GLU A 24 44.34 -57.09 -8.30
C GLU A 24 43.82 -58.49 -8.04
N TRP A 25 43.02 -58.64 -6.98
CA TRP A 25 42.35 -59.87 -6.60
C TRP A 25 40.85 -59.59 -6.51
N SER A 26 40.05 -60.23 -7.35
CA SER A 26 38.60 -60.11 -7.27
C SER A 26 38.03 -61.13 -6.26
N TYR A 27 37.17 -60.65 -5.37
CA TYR A 27 36.37 -61.45 -4.45
C TYR A 27 34.90 -61.27 -4.79
N LYS A 28 34.14 -62.36 -4.84
CA LYS A 28 32.68 -62.32 -4.96
C LYS A 28 32.08 -63.19 -3.87
N ASP A 29 31.58 -62.56 -2.81
CA ASP A 29 30.71 -63.24 -1.86
C ASP A 29 29.30 -63.33 -2.46
N THR A 30 28.66 -64.47 -2.29
CA THR A 30 27.24 -64.66 -2.66
C THR A 30 26.30 -64.34 -1.51
N VAL A 31 26.81 -64.05 -0.32
CA VAL A 31 26.01 -63.77 0.87
C VAL A 31 26.03 -62.28 1.15
N THR A 32 24.85 -61.67 1.13
CA THR A 32 24.61 -60.26 1.45
C THR A 32 25.06 -59.94 2.87
N ASP A 33 26.05 -59.04 2.92
CA ASP A 33 26.31 -58.06 3.98
C ASP A 33 27.01 -58.53 5.28
N VAL A 34 27.74 -57.56 5.85
CA VAL A 34 28.59 -57.57 7.05
C VAL A 34 30.03 -58.04 6.82
N LEU A 35 30.94 -57.05 6.76
CA LEU A 35 32.36 -57.09 7.17
C LEU A 35 32.89 -58.51 7.34
N ALA A 36 33.05 -59.22 6.21
CA ALA A 36 33.48 -60.59 6.24
C ALA A 36 34.89 -60.61 6.82
N THR A 37 35.03 -61.08 8.06
CA THR A 37 36.31 -61.58 8.53
C THR A 37 36.61 -62.77 7.61
N ILE A 38 37.43 -62.52 6.58
CA ILE A 38 37.83 -63.53 5.61
C ILE A 38 38.59 -64.60 6.41
N THR A 39 37.86 -65.61 6.86
CA THR A 39 38.43 -66.73 7.61
C THR A 39 39.07 -67.63 6.57
N ALA A 40 40.39 -67.54 6.46
CA ALA A 40 41.18 -68.14 5.39
C ALA A 40 40.89 -69.65 5.24
N SER A 41 40.31 -70.04 4.10
CA SER A 41 40.39 -71.43 3.64
C SER A 41 41.87 -71.76 3.33
N GLY A 42 42.25 -73.04 3.30
CA GLY A 42 43.65 -73.44 3.05
C GLY A 42 44.28 -72.84 1.78
N PHE A 43 43.46 -72.46 0.80
CA PHE A 43 43.87 -71.78 -0.44
C PHE A 43 44.25 -70.30 -0.22
N PHE A 44 43.58 -69.61 0.71
CA PHE A 44 43.89 -68.23 1.09
C PHE A 44 45.28 -68.11 1.71
N ASN A 45 45.68 -69.05 2.56
CA ASN A 45 46.98 -69.01 3.24
C ASN A 45 48.19 -69.08 2.29
N THR A 46 48.04 -69.65 1.09
CA THR A 46 49.13 -69.67 0.10
C THR A 46 49.24 -68.36 -0.66
N LYS A 47 48.13 -67.64 -0.86
CA LYS A 47 48.08 -66.37 -1.62
C LYS A 47 48.23 -65.13 -0.73
N ILE A 48 47.81 -65.18 0.54
CA ILE A 48 48.07 -64.16 1.57
C ILE A 48 49.56 -63.87 1.73
N LYS A 49 50.42 -64.88 1.56
CA LYS A 49 51.89 -64.73 1.58
C LYS A 49 52.47 -63.85 0.46
N LEU A 50 51.67 -63.50 -0.54
CA LEU A 50 52.08 -62.63 -1.65
C LEU A 50 51.68 -61.17 -1.43
N LEU A 51 50.90 -60.89 -0.38
CA LEU A 51 50.54 -59.53 0.03
C LEU A 51 51.60 -59.01 0.99
N ALA A 52 51.98 -57.76 0.83
CA ALA A 52 52.86 -57.03 1.73
C ALA A 52 52.08 -55.90 2.43
N VAL A 53 52.58 -55.48 3.60
CA VAL A 53 52.10 -54.25 4.23
C VAL A 53 52.34 -53.08 3.28
N GLY A 54 51.30 -52.32 2.99
CA GLY A 54 51.32 -51.21 2.03
C GLY A 54 50.68 -51.52 0.68
N ASP A 55 50.45 -52.81 0.36
CA ASP A 55 49.74 -53.18 -0.87
C ASP A 55 48.32 -52.59 -0.86
N ILE A 56 47.85 -52.18 -2.04
CA ILE A 56 46.48 -51.72 -2.26
C ILE A 56 45.67 -52.89 -2.81
N MET A 57 44.64 -53.29 -2.06
CA MET A 57 43.65 -54.27 -2.50
C MET A 57 42.42 -53.54 -3.00
N LYS A 58 41.91 -53.94 -4.16
CA LYS A 58 40.60 -53.53 -4.67
C LYS A 58 39.57 -54.55 -4.19
N LEU A 59 38.62 -54.10 -3.39
CA LEU A 59 37.50 -54.89 -2.89
C LEU A 59 36.27 -54.50 -3.74
N ILE A 60 35.62 -55.45 -4.39
CA ILE A 60 34.45 -55.19 -5.23
C ILE A 60 33.23 -55.71 -4.48
N GLY A 61 32.40 -54.79 -3.98
CA GLY A 61 31.10 -55.11 -3.38
C GLY A 61 30.00 -55.22 -4.43
N THR A 62 28.79 -55.53 -4.00
CA THR A 62 27.59 -55.54 -4.87
C THR A 62 27.25 -54.15 -5.40
N ASP A 63 27.50 -53.12 -4.60
CA ASP A 63 27.01 -51.77 -4.87
C ASP A 63 28.13 -50.72 -5.04
N ASP A 64 29.39 -51.05 -4.69
CA ASP A 64 30.53 -50.14 -4.82
C ASP A 64 31.87 -50.87 -5.01
N GLU A 65 32.80 -50.21 -5.68
CA GLU A 65 34.21 -50.59 -5.68
C GLU A 65 34.95 -49.84 -4.57
N MET A 66 35.70 -50.57 -3.76
CA MET A 66 36.48 -50.04 -2.64
C MET A 66 37.96 -50.32 -2.86
N THR A 67 38.82 -49.41 -2.42
CA THR A 67 40.27 -49.66 -2.31
C THR A 67 40.66 -49.65 -0.84
N ALA A 68 41.52 -50.57 -0.47
CA ALA A 68 41.90 -50.88 0.89
C ALA A 68 43.40 -51.05 0.97
N LYS A 69 44.05 -50.40 1.94
CA LYS A 69 45.48 -50.58 2.18
C LYS A 69 45.73 -51.71 3.17
N VAL A 70 46.63 -52.62 2.84
CA VAL A 70 47.04 -53.71 3.74
C VAL A 70 47.90 -53.11 4.85
N THR A 71 47.45 -53.19 6.10
CA THR A 71 48.17 -52.64 7.26
C THR A 71 48.92 -53.71 8.06
N SER A 72 48.53 -54.98 7.94
CA SER A 72 49.27 -56.13 8.49
C SER A 72 49.00 -57.40 7.69
N VAL A 73 50.03 -58.25 7.59
CA VAL A 73 49.95 -59.58 6.98
C VAL A 73 50.47 -60.59 8.00
N THR A 74 49.58 -61.39 8.57
CA THR A 74 49.92 -62.47 9.50
C THR A 74 49.36 -63.79 8.94
N THR A 75 48.69 -64.61 9.75
CA THR A 75 47.82 -65.68 9.24
C THR A 75 46.54 -65.15 8.61
N ASN A 76 46.19 -63.88 8.88
CA ASN A 76 45.07 -63.15 8.27
C ASN A 76 45.58 -61.80 7.71
N VAL A 77 44.81 -61.22 6.78
CA VAL A 77 45.01 -59.84 6.29
C VAL A 77 44.04 -58.94 7.03
N THR A 78 44.57 -57.96 7.76
CA THR A 78 43.75 -56.92 8.40
C THR A 78 43.80 -55.67 7.53
N VAL A 79 42.63 -55.17 7.16
CA VAL A 79 42.45 -53.87 6.50
C VAL A 79 41.80 -52.95 7.53
N THR A 80 42.51 -51.91 7.95
CA THR A 80 42.01 -50.97 8.97
C THR A 80 41.73 -49.57 8.42
N GLU A 81 42.27 -49.22 7.25
CA GLU A 81 42.11 -47.90 6.68
C GLU A 81 41.13 -47.95 5.51
N TYR A 82 39.89 -47.57 5.79
CA TYR A 82 38.85 -47.34 4.79
C TYR A 82 39.04 -45.94 4.23
N VAL A 83 39.65 -45.86 3.05
CA VAL A 83 39.66 -44.61 2.29
C VAL A 83 38.34 -44.59 1.54
N VAL A 84 37.29 -43.96 2.12
CA VAL A 84 36.21 -43.44 1.26
C VAL A 84 36.94 -42.54 0.29
N ALA A 85 36.93 -42.86 -1.00
CA ALA A 85 37.43 -41.94 -2.00
C ALA A 85 36.68 -40.63 -1.77
N VAL A 86 37.38 -39.60 -1.28
CA VAL A 86 36.79 -38.27 -1.19
C VAL A 86 36.34 -37.97 -2.61
N VAL A 87 35.03 -37.76 -2.77
CA VAL A 87 34.49 -37.32 -4.04
C VAL A 87 35.15 -35.99 -4.32
N ALA A 88 36.12 -35.99 -5.24
CA ALA A 88 36.86 -34.77 -5.55
C ALA A 88 35.88 -33.70 -6.03
N ASP A 89 36.17 -32.44 -5.71
CA ASP A 89 35.35 -31.32 -6.15
C ASP A 89 35.12 -31.36 -7.66
N GLY A 90 33.86 -31.18 -8.08
CA GLY A 90 33.46 -31.26 -9.48
C GLY A 90 33.41 -32.66 -10.10
N SER A 91 33.76 -33.74 -9.38
CA SER A 91 33.73 -35.11 -9.93
C SER A 91 32.33 -35.70 -10.08
N ILE A 92 31.31 -35.08 -9.47
CA ILE A 92 29.89 -35.45 -9.66
C ILE A 92 29.37 -34.78 -10.93
N THR A 93 29.23 -35.56 -11.99
CA THR A 93 28.57 -35.13 -13.22
C THR A 93 27.08 -35.47 -13.18
N ASN A 94 26.28 -34.87 -14.07
CA ASN A 94 24.84 -35.15 -14.15
C ASN A 94 24.53 -36.64 -14.30
N ALA A 95 25.36 -37.39 -15.02
CA ALA A 95 25.19 -38.83 -15.22
C ALA A 95 25.36 -39.67 -13.93
N LYS A 96 26.04 -39.13 -12.91
CA LYS A 96 26.23 -39.79 -11.61
C LYS A 96 25.08 -39.53 -10.63
N VAL A 97 24.18 -38.60 -10.95
CA VAL A 97 22.99 -38.31 -10.14
C VAL A 97 21.78 -38.97 -10.81
N ASN A 98 21.20 -39.96 -10.15
CA ASN A 98 19.97 -40.61 -10.63
C ASN A 98 18.80 -39.60 -10.65
N ALA A 99 17.94 -39.65 -11.67
CA ALA A 99 16.71 -38.85 -11.74
C ALA A 99 15.77 -39.05 -10.53
N THR A 100 15.86 -40.20 -9.85
CA THR A 100 15.11 -40.50 -8.62
C THR A 100 15.90 -40.20 -7.34
N ALA A 101 17.08 -39.57 -7.44
CA ALA A 101 17.88 -39.24 -6.28
C ALA A 101 17.11 -38.24 -5.39
N GLY A 102 16.90 -38.61 -4.12
CA GLY A 102 16.36 -37.71 -3.11
C GLY A 102 17.39 -36.67 -2.68
N ILE A 103 17.67 -35.68 -3.51
CA ILE A 103 18.56 -34.58 -3.16
C ILE A 103 17.84 -33.67 -2.17
N VAL A 104 18.24 -33.74 -0.90
CA VAL A 104 17.69 -32.89 0.15
C VAL A 104 18.15 -31.44 -0.08
N PRO A 105 17.24 -30.46 -0.22
CA PRO A 105 17.62 -29.08 -0.54
C PRO A 105 18.60 -28.44 0.45
N SER A 106 18.57 -28.84 1.72
CA SER A 106 19.49 -28.35 2.75
C SER A 106 20.96 -28.74 2.53
N LYS A 107 21.25 -29.62 1.57
CA LYS A 107 22.61 -29.97 1.15
C LYS A 107 23.18 -29.01 0.11
N PHE A 108 22.38 -28.12 -0.48
CA PHE A 108 22.89 -27.05 -1.32
C PHE A 108 23.45 -25.93 -0.45
N ALA A 109 24.66 -25.47 -0.75
CA ALA A 109 25.24 -24.29 -0.13
C ALA A 109 24.55 -23.03 -0.69
N VAL A 110 23.49 -22.59 -0.02
CA VAL A 110 22.76 -21.35 -0.34
C VAL A 110 23.02 -20.32 0.76
N THR A 111 23.48 -19.13 0.37
CA THR A 111 23.52 -17.97 1.29
C THR A 111 22.12 -17.36 1.43
N SER A 112 21.89 -16.61 2.52
CA SER A 112 20.61 -15.94 2.75
C SER A 112 20.20 -15.08 1.57
N GLY A 113 18.89 -15.06 1.30
CA GLY A 113 18.30 -14.32 0.18
C GLY A 113 18.61 -14.89 -1.21
N ASN A 114 19.26 -16.05 -1.33
CA ASN A 114 19.35 -16.75 -2.61
C ASN A 114 18.17 -17.71 -2.80
N ILE A 115 17.77 -17.88 -4.06
CA ILE A 115 16.77 -18.86 -4.48
C ILE A 115 17.39 -19.73 -5.56
N ILE A 116 17.10 -21.03 -5.53
CA ILE A 116 17.47 -21.92 -6.64
C ILE A 116 16.35 -21.85 -7.68
N VAL A 117 16.71 -21.44 -8.90
CA VAL A 117 15.78 -21.34 -10.04
C VAL A 117 16.25 -22.24 -11.17
N GLY A 118 15.29 -22.78 -11.94
CA GLY A 118 15.61 -23.52 -13.15
C GLY A 118 15.87 -22.58 -14.31
N VAL A 119 17.02 -22.72 -14.98
CA VAL A 119 17.35 -22.04 -16.24
C VAL A 119 17.94 -23.04 -17.23
N GLY A 120 17.32 -23.19 -18.40
CA GLY A 120 17.82 -24.10 -19.45
C GLY A 120 17.97 -25.57 -19.02
N GLY A 121 17.14 -26.04 -18.08
CA GLY A 121 17.20 -27.42 -17.57
C GLY A 121 18.23 -27.65 -16.45
N ALA A 122 18.91 -26.60 -15.98
CA ALA A 122 19.82 -26.65 -14.83
C ALA A 122 19.31 -25.77 -13.67
N GLY A 123 19.64 -26.14 -12.43
CA GLY A 123 19.42 -25.29 -11.26
C GLY A 123 20.54 -24.27 -11.13
N VAL A 124 20.20 -22.99 -10.98
CA VAL A 124 21.15 -21.89 -10.75
C VAL A 124 20.71 -21.13 -9.50
N LEU A 125 21.68 -20.69 -8.69
CA LEU A 125 21.42 -19.79 -7.56
C LEU A 125 21.21 -18.37 -8.11
N LEU A 126 20.00 -17.86 -7.96
CA LEU A 126 19.65 -16.48 -8.22
C LEU A 126 19.76 -15.67 -6.93
N ASP A 127 20.39 -14.50 -6.99
CA ASP A 127 20.46 -13.58 -5.85
C ASP A 127 19.21 -12.70 -5.81
N ALA A 128 18.42 -12.83 -4.73
CA ALA A 128 17.21 -12.06 -4.47
C ALA A 128 17.43 -10.94 -3.44
N LYS A 129 18.68 -10.67 -3.03
CA LYS A 129 18.98 -9.74 -1.94
C LYS A 129 18.82 -8.27 -2.31
N THR A 130 18.59 -7.94 -3.57
CA THR A 130 18.46 -6.54 -3.99
C THR A 130 17.21 -5.92 -3.37
N ASP A 131 17.40 -4.77 -2.74
CA ASP A 131 16.36 -4.02 -2.06
C ASP A 131 15.22 -3.62 -3.00
N GLY A 132 13.98 -3.85 -2.57
CA GLY A 132 12.79 -3.57 -3.38
C GLY A 132 12.65 -4.44 -4.63
N ALA A 133 13.48 -5.48 -4.78
CA ALA A 133 13.41 -6.37 -5.93
C ALA A 133 12.27 -7.37 -5.82
N VAL A 134 11.68 -7.64 -6.97
CA VAL A 134 10.66 -8.66 -7.18
C VAL A 134 11.20 -9.70 -8.17
N MET A 135 10.77 -10.94 -7.99
CA MET A 135 11.06 -12.00 -8.96
C MET A 135 10.09 -11.90 -10.12
N VAL A 136 10.62 -11.61 -11.30
CA VAL A 136 9.84 -11.51 -12.53
C VAL A 136 10.28 -12.57 -13.52
N GLY A 137 9.31 -13.19 -14.19
CA GLY A 137 9.59 -14.05 -15.34
C GLY A 137 9.81 -13.18 -16.57
N ASN A 138 10.98 -13.26 -17.20
CA ASN A 138 11.29 -12.48 -18.41
C ASN A 138 11.06 -13.26 -19.72
N GLY A 139 10.30 -14.37 -19.66
CA GLY A 139 10.05 -15.28 -20.78
C GLY A 139 11.16 -16.32 -21.02
N VAL A 140 12.32 -16.20 -20.36
CA VAL A 140 13.43 -17.17 -20.44
C VAL A 140 13.77 -17.76 -19.07
N ALA A 141 13.84 -16.92 -18.05
CA ALA A 141 14.22 -17.27 -16.70
C ALA A 141 13.45 -16.42 -15.68
N LEU A 142 13.57 -16.79 -14.41
CA LEU A 142 13.28 -15.88 -13.30
C LEU A 142 14.47 -14.93 -13.13
N VAL A 143 14.17 -13.65 -12.99
CA VAL A 143 15.17 -12.62 -12.68
C VAL A 143 14.70 -11.81 -11.47
N SER A 144 15.65 -11.40 -10.63
CA SER A 144 15.41 -10.44 -9.55
C SER A 144 15.54 -9.04 -10.13
N THR A 145 14.49 -8.22 -10.06
CA THR A 145 14.47 -6.88 -10.65
C THR A 145 13.83 -5.89 -9.69
N VAL A 146 14.48 -4.74 -9.49
CA VAL A 146 13.95 -3.64 -8.68
C VAL A 146 12.71 -3.08 -9.35
N MET A 147 11.58 -3.05 -8.61
CA MET A 147 10.39 -2.35 -9.06
C MET A 147 10.60 -0.84 -8.89
N SER A 148 10.66 -0.08 -10.00
CA SER A 148 10.89 1.37 -10.01
C SER A 148 10.19 2.05 -11.19
N GLY A 149 10.07 3.38 -11.15
CA GLY A 149 9.34 4.20 -12.12
C GLY A 149 7.99 4.65 -11.56
N ASP A 150 6.90 4.14 -12.13
CA ASP A 150 5.53 4.54 -11.75
C ASP A 150 5.14 4.02 -10.35
N ALA A 151 5.67 2.87 -9.99
CA ALA A 151 5.55 2.32 -8.64
C ALA A 151 6.91 1.78 -8.17
N THR A 152 7.16 1.92 -6.88
CA THR A 152 8.41 1.50 -6.23
C THR A 152 8.07 0.67 -4.99
N ILE A 153 8.86 -0.38 -4.75
CA ILE A 153 8.82 -1.15 -3.50
C ILE A 153 10.07 -0.80 -2.70
N THR A 154 9.92 -0.41 -1.44
CA THR A 154 11.07 -0.12 -0.56
C THR A 154 11.57 -1.38 0.14
N GLU A 155 12.72 -1.28 0.80
CA GLU A 155 13.28 -2.30 1.70
C GLU A 155 12.30 -2.78 2.79
N SER A 156 11.36 -1.92 3.18
CA SER A 156 10.32 -2.24 4.16
C SER A 156 9.05 -2.84 3.54
N ALA A 157 9.12 -3.28 2.28
CA ALA A 157 8.00 -3.80 1.50
C ALA A 157 6.82 -2.82 1.37
N VAL A 158 7.09 -1.50 1.43
CA VAL A 158 6.08 -0.47 1.18
C VAL A 158 6.00 -0.22 -0.32
N VAL A 159 4.80 -0.34 -0.88
CA VAL A 159 4.51 0.05 -2.26
C VAL A 159 4.13 1.52 -2.29
N SER A 160 4.92 2.34 -2.98
CA SER A 160 4.58 3.72 -3.28
C SER A 160 4.28 3.87 -4.77
N ILE A 161 3.28 4.67 -5.09
CA ILE A 161 2.96 5.08 -6.46
C ILE A 161 3.44 6.52 -6.62
N SER A 162 4.14 6.80 -7.71
CA SER A 162 4.65 8.14 -8.00
C SER A 162 3.50 9.15 -8.17
N PRO A 163 3.76 10.47 -8.06
CA PRO A 163 2.77 11.47 -8.45
C PRO A 163 2.38 11.34 -9.93
N ASP A 164 1.17 11.78 -10.28
CA ASP A 164 0.67 11.91 -11.65
C ASP A 164 0.61 10.64 -12.53
N VAL A 165 0.81 9.44 -11.96
CA VAL A 165 0.69 8.17 -12.68
C VAL A 165 -0.69 7.53 -12.58
N ILE A 166 -1.49 7.85 -11.54
CA ILE A 166 -2.89 7.41 -11.48
C ILE A 166 -3.73 8.34 -12.34
N ILE A 167 -4.28 7.82 -13.42
CA ILE A 167 -5.20 8.53 -14.31
C ILE A 167 -6.64 8.03 -14.13
N ASN A 168 -7.61 8.77 -14.68
CA ASN A 168 -9.04 8.41 -14.59
C ASN A 168 -9.34 6.99 -15.10
N ALA A 169 -8.57 6.48 -16.06
CA ALA A 169 -8.76 5.13 -16.60
C ALA A 169 -8.36 4.01 -15.62
N ASP A 170 -7.46 4.30 -14.66
CA ASP A 170 -7.02 3.33 -13.66
C ASP A 170 -8.07 3.12 -12.56
N ILE A 171 -8.94 4.11 -12.35
CA ILE A 171 -9.99 4.09 -11.36
C ILE A 171 -11.30 3.67 -12.03
N LYS A 172 -11.81 2.50 -11.64
CA LYS A 172 -13.10 1.99 -12.12
C LYS A 172 -14.22 3.00 -11.82
N SER A 173 -15.20 3.14 -12.73
CA SER A 173 -16.28 4.14 -12.61
C SER A 173 -17.20 3.97 -11.39
N ASP A 174 -17.22 2.79 -10.79
CA ASP A 174 -17.95 2.45 -9.56
C ASP A 174 -17.00 2.21 -8.37
N ALA A 175 -15.74 2.65 -8.46
CA ALA A 175 -14.79 2.56 -7.36
C ALA A 175 -15.33 3.33 -6.14
N ALA A 176 -15.47 2.63 -5.02
CA ALA A 176 -15.89 3.23 -3.75
C ALA A 176 -14.71 3.93 -3.05
N ILE A 177 -14.25 5.04 -3.60
CA ILE A 177 -13.19 5.86 -2.99
C ILE A 177 -13.78 6.66 -1.82
N VAL A 178 -13.49 6.22 -0.59
CA VAL A 178 -13.94 6.92 0.62
C VAL A 178 -13.18 8.26 0.74
N LEU A 179 -13.92 9.37 0.79
CA LEU A 179 -13.34 10.72 0.87
C LEU A 179 -12.35 10.91 2.03
N SER A 180 -12.54 10.21 3.16
CA SER A 180 -11.62 10.25 4.31
C SER A 180 -10.23 9.67 4.04
N LYS A 181 -10.02 9.05 2.87
CA LYS A 181 -8.71 8.58 2.40
C LYS A 181 -7.99 9.62 1.52
N LEU A 182 -8.68 10.71 1.14
CA LEU A 182 -8.08 11.84 0.43
C LEU A 182 -7.52 12.84 1.44
N ALA A 183 -6.30 13.31 1.22
CA ALA A 183 -5.70 14.37 2.03
C ALA A 183 -6.29 15.73 1.63
N LEU A 184 -7.27 16.22 2.41
CA LEU A 184 -7.77 17.59 2.30
C LEU A 184 -7.17 18.44 3.40
N VAL A 185 -6.88 19.71 3.10
CA VAL A 185 -6.59 20.71 4.12
C VAL A 185 -7.90 21.08 4.82
N GLU A 186 -7.83 21.47 6.09
CA GLU A 186 -8.99 21.96 6.84
C GLU A 186 -9.73 23.07 6.07
N GLY A 187 -11.06 23.07 6.15
CA GLY A 187 -11.91 24.04 5.44
C GLY A 187 -11.97 23.88 3.91
N SER A 188 -11.32 22.86 3.33
CA SER A 188 -11.45 22.56 1.90
C SER A 188 -12.80 21.91 1.58
N ILE A 189 -13.39 22.30 0.44
CA ILE A 189 -14.60 21.70 -0.12
C ILE A 189 -14.25 21.07 -1.46
N MET A 190 -14.69 19.84 -1.71
CA MET A 190 -14.50 19.20 -3.02
C MET A 190 -15.56 19.67 -4.01
N ILE A 191 -15.12 20.17 -5.16
CA ILE A 191 -15.98 20.55 -6.29
C ILE A 191 -15.51 19.87 -7.57
N GLY A 192 -16.40 19.71 -8.54
CA GLY A 192 -16.01 19.27 -9.89
C GLY A 192 -15.28 20.38 -10.66
N SER A 193 -14.30 19.99 -11.48
CA SER A 193 -13.63 20.86 -12.45
C SER A 193 -14.11 20.59 -13.88
N ALA A 194 -13.71 21.46 -14.83
CA ALA A 194 -14.02 21.27 -16.25
C ALA A 194 -13.47 19.95 -16.84
N GLY A 195 -12.43 19.38 -16.23
CA GLY A 195 -11.87 18.08 -16.62
C GLY A 195 -12.64 16.88 -16.06
N GLY A 196 -13.76 17.09 -15.37
CA GLY A 196 -14.51 16.02 -14.71
C GLY A 196 -13.81 15.42 -13.49
N VAL A 197 -12.76 16.06 -12.99
CA VAL A 197 -12.02 15.64 -11.78
C VAL A 197 -12.42 16.49 -10.58
N GLY A 198 -12.42 15.87 -9.39
CA GLY A 198 -12.63 16.57 -8.13
C GLY A 198 -11.41 17.44 -7.78
N VAL A 199 -11.66 18.69 -7.41
CA VAL A 199 -10.64 19.64 -6.95
C VAL A 199 -11.05 20.24 -5.61
N ALA A 200 -10.08 20.47 -4.74
CA ALA A 200 -10.32 21.16 -3.48
C ALA A 200 -10.45 22.67 -3.75
N LEU A 201 -11.63 23.22 -3.51
CA LEU A 201 -11.86 24.65 -3.41
C LEU A 201 -11.57 25.11 -1.99
N ASP A 202 -10.72 26.13 -1.85
CA ASP A 202 -10.41 26.73 -0.56
C ASP A 202 -11.55 27.65 -0.11
N ALA A 203 -12.25 27.25 0.96
CA ALA A 203 -13.34 28.02 1.54
C ALA A 203 -12.95 28.70 2.88
N LYS A 204 -11.66 28.92 3.09
CA LYS A 204 -11.12 29.59 4.29
C LYS A 204 -11.31 31.10 4.33
N THR A 205 -11.81 31.72 3.25
CA THR A 205 -12.01 33.17 3.21
C THR A 205 -13.04 33.59 4.27
N ASP A 206 -12.64 34.47 5.18
CA ASP A 206 -13.53 34.99 6.22
C ASP A 206 -14.81 35.58 5.63
N THR A 207 -15.96 35.21 6.18
CA THR A 207 -17.29 35.66 5.72
C THR A 207 -17.58 35.34 4.26
N GLY A 208 -16.81 34.40 3.68
CA GLY A 208 -16.93 33.96 2.31
C GLY A 208 -18.22 33.19 2.06
N ILE A 209 -18.86 33.48 0.93
CA ILE A 209 -20.02 32.76 0.42
C ILE A 209 -19.61 32.03 -0.86
N MET A 210 -20.01 30.76 -0.98
CA MET A 210 -19.86 30.02 -2.24
C MET A 210 -20.87 30.51 -3.26
N ILE A 211 -20.37 30.94 -4.42
CA ILE A 211 -21.17 31.46 -5.53
C ILE A 211 -20.89 30.61 -6.76
N GLY A 212 -21.94 30.05 -7.35
CA GLY A 212 -21.86 29.41 -8.66
C GLY A 212 -21.54 30.45 -9.74
N ASN A 213 -20.51 30.21 -10.55
CA ASN A 213 -20.05 31.16 -11.58
C ASN A 213 -20.40 30.73 -13.02
N GLY A 214 -21.30 29.75 -13.16
CA GLY A 214 -21.71 29.18 -14.46
C GLY A 214 -20.86 28.01 -14.95
N THR A 215 -19.68 27.78 -14.36
CA THR A 215 -18.81 26.63 -14.68
C THR A 215 -18.47 25.82 -13.42
N THR A 216 -18.08 26.50 -12.35
CA THR A 216 -17.70 25.94 -11.04
C THR A 216 -18.34 26.77 -9.92
N ALA A 217 -17.76 26.72 -8.72
CA ALA A 217 -18.02 27.65 -7.63
C ALA A 217 -16.78 28.50 -7.35
N THR A 218 -17.00 29.71 -6.83
CA THR A 218 -15.97 30.58 -6.25
C THR A 218 -16.39 31.00 -4.86
N VAL A 219 -15.45 31.36 -3.99
CA VAL A 219 -15.74 31.93 -2.67
C VAL A 219 -15.50 33.43 -2.74
N ALA A 220 -16.52 34.22 -2.44
CA ALA A 220 -16.45 35.67 -2.43
C ALA A 220 -16.92 36.24 -1.10
N VAL A 221 -16.26 37.28 -0.61
CA VAL A 221 -16.67 38.02 0.57
C VAL A 221 -17.89 38.88 0.22
N MET A 222 -18.94 38.79 1.03
CA MET A 222 -20.08 39.68 0.89
C MET A 222 -19.70 41.09 1.33
N SER A 223 -19.72 42.05 0.39
CA SER A 223 -19.29 43.43 0.63
C SER A 223 -20.17 44.45 -0.11
N GLY A 224 -20.08 45.72 0.34
CA GLY A 224 -20.82 46.84 -0.24
C GLY A 224 -22.18 47.03 0.41
N ASP A 225 -23.26 46.84 -0.35
CA ASP A 225 -24.63 47.08 0.11
C ASP A 225 -25.08 46.08 1.18
N ALA A 226 -24.41 44.92 1.26
CA ALA A 226 -24.58 43.94 2.32
C ALA A 226 -23.20 43.43 2.77
N THR A 227 -23.01 43.26 4.08
CA THR A 227 -21.83 42.65 4.69
C THR A 227 -22.24 41.51 5.61
N MET A 228 -21.34 40.55 5.84
CA MET A 228 -21.54 39.47 6.80
C MET A 228 -20.40 39.49 7.81
N ALA A 229 -20.69 39.21 9.08
CA ALA A 229 -19.66 38.98 10.10
C ALA A 229 -19.42 37.46 10.26
N ASN A 230 -18.26 37.05 10.79
CA ASN A 230 -17.96 35.63 11.08
C ASN A 230 -18.94 34.98 12.08
N THR A 231 -19.76 35.78 12.78
CA THR A 231 -20.85 35.33 13.63
C THR A 231 -22.15 35.00 12.86
N GLY A 232 -22.16 35.16 11.53
CA GLY A 232 -23.33 34.95 10.67
C GLY A 232 -24.29 36.14 10.59
N VAL A 233 -23.98 37.27 11.25
CA VAL A 233 -24.82 38.48 11.17
C VAL A 233 -24.68 39.13 9.79
N VAL A 234 -25.80 39.28 9.08
CA VAL A 234 -25.87 40.02 7.82
C VAL A 234 -26.32 41.45 8.09
N THR A 235 -25.48 42.40 7.72
CA THR A 235 -25.78 43.84 7.79
C THR A 235 -26.09 44.37 6.40
N LEU A 236 -27.16 45.13 6.28
CA LEU A 236 -27.51 45.85 5.05
C LEU A 236 -27.19 47.34 5.23
N ALA A 237 -26.53 47.95 4.26
CA ALA A 237 -26.20 49.37 4.31
C ALA A 237 -27.46 50.24 4.08
N VAL A 238 -27.64 51.27 4.91
CA VAL A 238 -28.65 52.32 4.69
C VAL A 238 -28.07 53.37 3.73
N PRO A 239 -28.84 53.95 2.78
CA PRO A 239 -30.27 53.82 2.51
C PRO A 239 -30.62 52.76 1.44
N LYS A 240 -29.78 51.73 1.21
CA LYS A 240 -29.96 50.76 0.11
C LYS A 240 -31.19 49.88 0.28
N ILE A 241 -31.72 49.82 1.50
CA ILE A 241 -33.05 49.30 1.80
C ILE A 241 -34.10 50.26 1.25
N ARG A 242 -34.63 49.97 0.06
CA ARG A 242 -35.81 50.68 -0.47
C ARG A 242 -37.05 50.24 0.29
N VAL A 243 -37.89 51.18 0.73
CA VAL A 243 -39.14 50.92 1.47
C VAL A 243 -40.04 49.92 0.76
N ALA A 244 -40.07 49.92 -0.58
CA ALA A 244 -40.84 48.93 -1.37
C ALA A 244 -40.36 47.47 -1.23
N LYS A 245 -39.13 47.23 -0.76
CA LYS A 245 -38.57 45.90 -0.49
C LYS A 245 -38.70 45.47 0.97
N LEU A 246 -38.96 46.42 1.88
CA LEU A 246 -39.47 46.06 3.18
C LEU A 246 -40.90 45.61 2.92
N HIS A 247 -41.18 44.31 3.03
CA HIS A 247 -42.54 43.82 2.98
C HIS A 247 -43.30 44.47 4.14
N THR A 248 -43.95 45.61 3.88
CA THR A 248 -45.02 46.08 4.73
C THR A 248 -46.11 45.02 4.57
N TRP A 249 -46.22 44.18 5.59
CA TRP A 249 -47.24 43.13 5.75
C TRP A 249 -48.49 43.41 4.90
N ALA A 250 -48.62 42.69 3.79
CA ALA A 250 -49.79 42.76 2.93
C ALA A 250 -50.76 41.63 3.31
N GLY A 251 -51.57 41.87 4.34
CA GLY A 251 -52.84 41.17 4.53
C GLY A 251 -52.93 40.21 5.72
N GLY A 252 -53.92 40.47 6.59
CA GLY A 252 -54.53 39.45 7.44
C GLY A 252 -54.49 39.77 8.93
N ALA A 253 -55.56 40.39 9.43
CA ALA A 253 -55.91 40.63 10.84
C ALA A 253 -54.89 41.40 11.69
N ALA A 254 -55.39 42.39 12.45
CA ALA A 254 -54.61 43.15 13.41
C ALA A 254 -53.96 42.22 14.45
N THR A 255 -52.70 41.91 14.23
CA THR A 255 -51.78 41.51 15.30
C THR A 255 -50.82 42.68 15.47
N THR A 256 -50.64 43.14 16.71
CA THR A 256 -49.69 44.20 17.07
C THR A 256 -48.28 43.69 16.83
N ASP A 257 -47.82 43.80 15.59
CA ASP A 257 -46.46 43.44 15.20
C ASP A 257 -45.57 44.65 15.48
N THR A 258 -44.80 44.59 16.57
CA THR A 258 -43.94 45.69 17.01
C THR A 258 -42.66 45.68 16.19
N VAL A 259 -42.55 46.58 15.22
CA VAL A 259 -41.28 46.82 14.49
C VAL A 259 -40.35 47.66 15.37
N THR A 260 -39.44 47.01 16.09
CA THR A 260 -38.42 47.69 16.89
C THR A 260 -37.27 48.16 15.99
N LEU A 261 -37.25 49.46 15.67
CA LEU A 261 -36.16 50.09 14.92
C LEU A 261 -35.07 50.56 15.91
N THR A 262 -33.96 49.83 16.00
CA THR A 262 -32.79 50.24 16.78
C THR A 262 -31.78 51.01 15.90
N GLY A 263 -31.20 52.10 16.42
CA GLY A 263 -30.14 52.87 15.72
C GLY A 263 -30.62 54.01 14.82
N VAL A 264 -31.89 54.40 14.93
CA VAL A 264 -32.43 55.60 14.24
C VAL A 264 -31.82 56.85 14.88
N ALA A 265 -31.17 57.71 14.08
CA ALA A 265 -30.60 58.96 14.58
C ALA A 265 -31.72 59.94 14.97
N ALA A 266 -31.46 60.85 15.90
CA ALA A 266 -32.43 61.83 16.37
C ALA A 266 -32.94 62.81 15.28
N THR A 267 -32.30 62.79 14.11
CA THR A 267 -32.64 63.58 12.91
C THR A 267 -33.46 62.81 11.88
N ASP A 268 -33.64 61.50 12.05
CA ASP A 268 -34.29 60.67 11.06
C ASP A 268 -35.82 60.79 11.17
N VAL A 269 -36.49 61.04 10.04
CA VAL A 269 -37.95 61.10 9.95
C VAL A 269 -38.46 59.68 9.65
N ILE A 270 -39.17 59.07 10.62
CA ILE A 270 -39.85 57.78 10.42
C ILE A 270 -41.26 58.06 9.90
N LEU A 271 -41.47 57.89 8.60
CA LEU A 271 -42.80 58.01 8.02
C LEU A 271 -43.53 56.66 8.05
N VAL A 272 -44.48 56.51 8.98
CA VAL A 272 -45.36 55.34 9.07
C VAL A 272 -46.66 55.62 8.31
N THR A 273 -46.71 55.31 7.02
CA THR A 273 -47.96 55.34 6.25
C THR A 273 -48.68 54.01 6.41
N GLY A 274 -49.82 54.00 7.11
CA GLY A 274 -50.77 52.88 7.05
C GLY A 274 -51.62 52.97 5.78
N ASN A 275 -51.89 51.84 5.13
CA ASN A 275 -52.88 51.78 4.05
C ASN A 275 -54.28 51.86 4.67
N ALA A 276 -55.19 52.62 4.06
CA ALA A 276 -56.55 52.80 4.58
C ALA A 276 -57.24 51.44 4.82
N ILE A 277 -57.75 51.22 6.03
CA ILE A 277 -58.73 50.15 6.26
C ILE A 277 -59.98 50.59 5.50
N ALA A 278 -60.41 49.80 4.51
CA ALA A 278 -61.62 50.10 3.75
C ALA A 278 -62.81 50.32 4.72
N GLY A 279 -63.32 51.55 4.79
CA GLY A 279 -64.49 51.92 5.60
C GLY A 279 -64.25 52.83 6.81
N ALA A 280 -63.02 53.24 7.13
CA ALA A 280 -62.75 54.24 8.18
C ALA A 280 -61.90 55.40 7.63
N ALA A 281 -62.18 56.63 8.09
CA ALA A 281 -61.50 57.85 7.65
C ALA A 281 -59.96 57.67 7.68
N SER A 282 -59.28 58.07 6.61
CA SER A 282 -57.82 57.96 6.50
C SER A 282 -57.15 58.74 7.62
N TYR A 283 -56.47 58.05 8.53
CA TYR A 283 -55.55 58.65 9.49
C TYR A 283 -54.14 58.52 8.94
N CYS A 284 -53.53 59.64 8.57
CA CYS A 284 -52.08 59.71 8.44
C CYS A 284 -51.53 59.97 9.85
N VAL A 285 -50.74 59.05 10.40
CA VAL A 285 -49.99 59.31 11.63
C VAL A 285 -48.56 59.65 11.21
N THR A 286 -48.22 60.93 11.29
CA THR A 286 -46.83 61.36 11.11
C THR A 286 -46.20 61.43 12.50
N ALA A 287 -45.53 60.37 12.92
CA ALA A 287 -44.71 60.43 14.12
C ALA A 287 -43.40 61.16 13.79
N VAL A 288 -43.19 62.36 14.33
CA VAL A 288 -41.92 63.08 14.20
C VAL A 288 -41.20 62.96 15.54
N ARG A 289 -40.06 62.26 15.58
CA ARG A 289 -39.17 62.35 16.74
C ARG A 289 -38.28 63.57 16.57
N SER A 290 -38.20 64.40 17.61
CA SER A 290 -37.21 65.47 17.73
C SER A 290 -36.50 65.26 19.06
N GLY A 291 -35.28 64.71 19.00
CA GLY A 291 -34.55 64.35 20.22
C GLY A 291 -35.08 63.09 20.91
N ALA A 292 -35.19 63.11 22.24
CA ALA A 292 -35.65 61.97 23.04
C ALA A 292 -37.16 61.70 22.88
N ASP A 293 -37.95 62.74 22.57
CA ASP A 293 -39.40 62.71 22.62
C ASP A 293 -40.02 62.25 21.30
N LEU A 294 -41.12 61.50 21.40
CA LEU A 294 -41.93 61.04 20.27
C LEU A 294 -43.15 61.95 20.12
N VAL A 295 -43.16 62.83 19.12
CA VAL A 295 -44.34 63.64 18.80
C VAL A 295 -45.25 62.84 17.87
N LEU A 296 -46.36 62.36 18.40
CA LEU A 296 -47.36 61.63 17.64
C LEU A 296 -48.34 62.62 16.99
N VAL A 297 -48.10 63.00 15.74
CA VAL A 297 -49.06 63.83 14.99
C VAL A 297 -50.14 62.92 14.44
N THR A 298 -51.28 62.88 15.12
CA THR A 298 -52.47 62.17 14.64
C THR A 298 -53.26 63.11 13.73
N MET A 299 -53.25 62.87 12.42
CA MET A 299 -54.08 63.65 11.50
C MET A 299 -55.49 63.06 11.50
N SER A 300 -56.42 63.73 12.16
CA SER A 300 -57.83 63.36 12.19
C SER A 300 -58.56 63.96 10.98
N ALA A 301 -59.03 63.06 10.12
CA ALA A 301 -60.00 63.26 9.05
C ALA A 301 -59.48 63.70 7.66
N ALA A 302 -60.16 63.14 6.64
CA ALA A 302 -59.98 63.43 5.23
C ALA A 302 -60.30 64.92 4.96
N LEU A 303 -59.29 65.68 4.53
CA LEU A 303 -59.44 67.05 4.07
C LEU A 303 -60.16 67.05 2.72
N ALA A 304 -61.46 67.34 2.71
CA ALA A 304 -62.11 67.84 1.51
C ALA A 304 -61.68 69.31 1.35
N ASN A 305 -60.98 69.60 0.25
CA ASN A 305 -60.62 70.92 -0.29
C ASN A 305 -60.89 72.14 0.62
N ALA A 306 -59.79 72.73 1.13
CA ALA A 306 -59.66 74.09 1.67
C ALA A 306 -59.80 74.36 3.19
N ASP A 307 -59.53 73.38 4.07
CA ASP A 307 -59.40 73.66 5.52
C ASP A 307 -57.96 73.74 6.01
N ILE A 308 -57.69 74.82 6.77
CA ILE A 308 -56.43 75.10 7.45
C ILE A 308 -56.19 74.03 8.53
N LEU A 309 -55.01 73.42 8.45
CA LEU A 309 -54.47 72.45 9.40
C LEU A 309 -54.54 73.00 10.83
N SER A 310 -55.46 72.53 11.67
CA SER A 310 -55.42 72.80 13.11
C SER A 310 -54.83 71.58 13.82
N VAL A 311 -53.60 71.73 14.33
CA VAL A 311 -52.97 70.74 15.20
C VAL A 311 -53.63 70.86 16.57
N THR A 312 -54.55 69.95 16.90
CA THR A 312 -55.39 70.11 18.09
C THR A 312 -54.73 69.62 19.39
N ALA A 313 -53.62 68.88 19.34
CA ALA A 313 -52.86 68.55 20.54
C ALA A 313 -51.42 68.13 20.23
N ILE A 314 -50.46 68.74 20.91
CA ILE A 314 -49.10 68.20 21.10
C ILE A 314 -49.14 67.48 22.45
N GLN A 315 -49.19 66.16 22.44
CA GLN A 315 -48.92 65.40 23.65
C GLN A 315 -47.45 64.98 23.62
N VAL A 316 -46.62 65.71 24.35
CA VAL A 316 -45.26 65.27 24.68
C VAL A 316 -45.43 64.17 25.73
N VAL A 317 -45.01 62.95 25.40
CA VAL A 317 -44.95 61.82 26.34
C VAL A 317 -43.50 61.58 26.69
#